data_AF-A0A1Q5S3W2-F1
#
_entry.id   AF-A0A1Q5S3W2-F1
#
_cell.length_a   1.000
_cell.length_b   1.000
_cell.length_c   1.000
_cell.angle_alpha   90.00
_cell.angle_beta   90.00
_cell.angle_gamma   90.00
#
_symmetry.space_group_name_H-M   'P 1'
#
loop_
_entity.id
_entity.type
_entity.pdbx_description
1 polymer ?
#
loop_
_entity_poly.entity_id
_entity_poly.type
_entity_poly.pdbx_seq_one_letter_code
_entity_poly.pdbx_strand_id
1 'polypeptide(L)'
;MTSTTNAEIARADGDLRIALLLGIANWFLFLDHIPHNFVSALTMRNFGYSGATDLFVFIGGYAVTLIYAQMTLERGFLVAATRIFKRVWQLYAAYIVLFVIYVELISYVAARTAAPEIISEFNITGFIDHPVRTLIYGLFLQAKPLNLDVLQLIIALMAFQPIVVFGLLYVPNATLLASVTLYAAARVLDWNLTSYPYGAWYLNPFCWQLLFVMGGWLALIGTRYAPAIRAMQAIPALRATALLYLLFALTIVSSNEIPALAQMMPSGLSDMLLQNDREDVAPHRILHFLTLTFLFTWLVPRDWGYLRSYALQPVIKCGEEWLAVFCAGVFLSFAAHLILITGPYSLTRQVAVSFAGIAAMTAVAYYVSWSKQQDNKSPVGAHS
;
A
#
# COMPACT_ATOMS: atom_id res chain seq x y z
N MET A 1 31.11 -2.81 -6.28
CA MET A 1 29.82 -3.27 -6.86
C MET A 1 30.03 -4.70 -7.35
N THR A 2 29.29 -5.66 -6.82
CA THR A 2 29.54 -7.10 -7.01
C THR A 2 28.71 -7.68 -8.15
N SER A 3 29.25 -8.66 -8.87
CA SER A 3 28.53 -9.45 -9.90
C SER A 3 27.23 -10.07 -9.39
N THR A 4 27.10 -10.22 -8.08
CA THR A 4 25.90 -10.69 -7.40
C THR A 4 24.72 -9.76 -7.65
N THR A 5 24.79 -8.46 -7.35
CA THR A 5 23.65 -7.53 -7.42
C THR A 5 23.01 -7.46 -8.81
N ASN A 6 23.80 -7.54 -9.87
CA ASN A 6 23.29 -7.62 -11.25
C ASN A 6 22.47 -8.90 -11.50
N ALA A 7 22.92 -10.04 -10.97
CA ALA A 7 22.20 -11.30 -11.07
C ALA A 7 20.92 -11.30 -10.22
N GLU A 8 20.89 -10.55 -9.11
CA GLU A 8 19.71 -10.40 -8.24
C GLU A 8 18.62 -9.60 -8.94
N ILE A 9 18.99 -8.50 -9.59
CA ILE A 9 18.10 -7.65 -10.39
C ILE A 9 17.54 -8.39 -11.60
N ALA A 10 18.40 -9.05 -12.40
CA ALA A 10 17.97 -9.82 -13.56
C ALA A 10 17.05 -11.00 -13.17
N ARG A 11 17.27 -11.58 -11.98
CA ARG A 11 16.37 -12.58 -11.41
C ARG A 11 15.12 -12.01 -10.82
N ALA A 12 14.96 -10.70 -10.65
CA ALA A 12 13.74 -10.11 -10.08
C ALA A 12 12.83 -9.51 -11.16
N ASP A 13 13.41 -9.13 -12.30
CA ASP A 13 12.68 -8.73 -13.50
C ASP A 13 11.66 -9.81 -13.93
N GLY A 14 10.40 -9.41 -14.15
CA GLY A 14 9.29 -10.32 -14.50
C GLY A 14 8.69 -11.17 -13.37
N ASP A 15 8.92 -10.87 -12.09
CA ASP A 15 8.25 -11.57 -10.99
C ASP A 15 6.76 -11.18 -10.87
N LEU A 16 5.87 -12.05 -11.38
CA LEU A 16 4.42 -11.84 -11.35
C LEU A 16 3.84 -11.72 -9.93
N ARG A 17 4.56 -12.16 -8.89
CA ARG A 17 4.11 -12.03 -7.50
C ARG A 17 4.04 -10.57 -7.07
N ILE A 18 4.92 -9.71 -7.59
CA ILE A 18 4.92 -8.27 -7.30
C ILE A 18 3.59 -7.66 -7.77
N ALA A 19 3.22 -7.93 -9.03
CA ALA A 19 1.96 -7.48 -9.61
C ALA A 19 0.74 -8.11 -8.92
N LEU A 20 0.79 -9.41 -8.60
CA LEU A 20 -0.28 -10.05 -7.84
C LEU A 20 -0.51 -9.35 -6.48
N LEU A 21 0.55 -9.13 -5.70
CA LEU A 21 0.44 -8.53 -4.38
C LEU A 21 0.02 -7.06 -4.43
N LEU A 22 0.49 -6.28 -5.40
CA LEU A 22 0.00 -4.92 -5.64
C LEU A 22 -1.48 -4.91 -6.05
N GLY A 23 -1.91 -5.88 -6.84
CA GLY A 23 -3.32 -6.06 -7.22
C GLY A 23 -4.21 -6.36 -6.02
N ILE A 24 -3.81 -7.32 -5.19
CA ILE A 24 -4.49 -7.67 -3.93
C ILE A 24 -4.56 -6.44 -3.02
N ALA A 25 -3.44 -5.74 -2.85
CA ALA A 25 -3.39 -4.53 -2.04
C ALA A 25 -4.37 -3.45 -2.56
N ASN A 26 -4.46 -3.24 -3.87
CA ASN A 26 -5.43 -2.30 -4.44
C ASN A 26 -6.88 -2.70 -4.20
N TRP A 27 -7.22 -3.97 -4.39
CA TRP A 27 -8.59 -4.46 -4.13
C TRP A 27 -8.95 -4.33 -2.65
N PHE A 28 -8.03 -4.68 -1.75
CA PHE A 28 -8.26 -4.54 -0.32
C PHE A 28 -8.34 -3.08 0.13
N LEU A 29 -7.48 -2.20 -0.38
CA LEU A 29 -7.58 -0.76 -0.14
C LEU A 29 -8.96 -0.24 -0.59
N PHE A 30 -9.42 -0.60 -1.78
CA PHE A 30 -10.76 -0.21 -2.24
C PHE A 30 -11.85 -0.64 -1.26
N LEU A 31 -11.86 -1.91 -0.84
CA LEU A 31 -12.87 -2.44 0.10
C LEU A 31 -12.77 -1.82 1.49
N ASP A 32 -11.56 -1.59 1.98
CA ASP A 32 -11.28 -1.03 3.31
C ASP A 32 -11.74 0.42 3.46
N HIS A 33 -11.76 1.15 2.33
CA HIS A 33 -12.21 2.54 2.23
C HIS A 33 -13.72 2.68 1.94
N ILE A 34 -14.50 1.59 1.94
CA ILE A 34 -15.97 1.66 1.93
C ILE A 34 -16.46 1.49 3.38
N PRO A 35 -16.90 2.56 4.05
CA PRO A 35 -17.45 2.43 5.40
C PRO A 35 -18.67 1.51 5.45
N HIS A 36 -18.81 0.81 6.57
CA HIS A 36 -19.94 -0.10 6.87
C HIS A 36 -20.18 -1.22 5.84
N ASN A 37 -19.15 -1.61 5.09
CA ASN A 37 -19.23 -2.71 4.13
C ASN A 37 -18.82 -4.05 4.76
N PHE A 38 -19.72 -5.02 4.80
CA PHE A 38 -19.44 -6.39 5.28
C PHE A 38 -18.33 -7.07 4.48
N VAL A 39 -18.21 -6.78 3.18
CA VAL A 39 -17.14 -7.37 2.35
C VAL A 39 -15.75 -6.89 2.80
N SER A 40 -15.66 -5.72 3.44
CA SER A 40 -14.41 -5.26 4.04
C SER A 40 -13.93 -6.20 5.16
N ALA A 41 -14.78 -7.06 5.74
CA ALA A 41 -14.36 -8.08 6.70
C ALA A 41 -13.41 -9.14 6.08
N LEU A 42 -13.45 -9.31 4.76
CA LEU A 42 -12.59 -10.26 4.04
C LEU A 42 -11.20 -9.69 3.70
N THR A 43 -10.92 -8.43 4.05
CA THR A 43 -9.62 -7.83 3.79
C THR A 43 -8.61 -8.18 4.88
N MET A 44 -7.34 -8.03 4.53
CA MET A 44 -6.18 -8.37 5.37
C MET A 44 -6.23 -7.72 6.77
N ARG A 45 -6.85 -6.53 6.90
CA ARG A 45 -6.89 -5.78 8.18
C ARG A 45 -7.65 -6.52 9.30
N ASN A 46 -8.53 -7.47 8.96
CA ASN A 46 -9.34 -8.20 9.95
C ASN A 46 -8.72 -9.56 10.30
N PHE A 47 -7.70 -10.00 9.56
CA PHE A 47 -7.05 -11.29 9.79
C PHE A 47 -5.78 -11.20 10.63
N GLY A 48 -5.40 -10.00 11.08
CA GLY A 48 -4.26 -9.76 11.95
C GLY A 48 -3.81 -8.30 11.93
N TYR A 49 -2.62 -8.01 12.44
CA TYR A 49 -2.20 -6.63 12.72
C TYR A 49 -1.86 -5.80 11.47
N SER A 50 -1.38 -6.45 10.41
CA SER A 50 -1.00 -5.78 9.15
C SER A 50 -2.15 -5.81 8.15
N GLY A 51 -2.29 -4.75 7.36
CA GLY A 51 -3.32 -4.60 6.34
C GLY A 51 -2.78 -4.35 4.93
N ALA A 52 -3.66 -3.90 4.05
CA ALA A 52 -3.37 -3.67 2.65
C ALA A 52 -2.29 -2.58 2.43
N THR A 53 -2.26 -1.55 3.28
CA THR A 53 -1.25 -0.49 3.21
C THR A 53 0.16 -1.00 3.48
N ASP A 54 0.35 -1.91 4.44
CA ASP A 54 1.66 -2.53 4.71
C ASP A 54 2.19 -3.27 3.49
N LEU A 55 1.31 -4.08 2.89
CA LEU A 55 1.62 -4.84 1.69
C LEU A 55 1.97 -3.91 0.53
N PHE A 56 1.17 -2.85 0.35
CA PHE A 56 1.36 -1.88 -0.71
C PHE A 56 2.70 -1.14 -0.58
N VAL A 57 3.02 -0.64 0.62
CA VAL A 57 4.26 0.11 0.89
C VAL A 57 5.48 -0.79 0.75
N PHE A 58 5.44 -1.99 1.33
CA PHE A 58 6.56 -2.93 1.25
C PHE A 58 6.84 -3.38 -0.19
N ILE A 59 5.81 -3.81 -0.93
CA ILE A 59 5.98 -4.25 -2.32
C ILE A 59 6.31 -3.07 -3.24
N GLY A 60 5.78 -1.88 -2.95
CA GLY A 60 6.20 -0.64 -3.60
C GLY A 60 7.70 -0.40 -3.45
N GLY A 61 8.23 -0.48 -2.23
CA GLY A 61 9.66 -0.34 -1.96
C GLY A 61 10.51 -1.42 -2.63
N TYR A 62 10.04 -2.66 -2.63
CA TYR A 62 10.66 -3.78 -3.34
C TYR A 62 10.76 -3.52 -4.86
N ALA A 63 9.63 -3.23 -5.50
CA ALA A 63 9.55 -3.03 -6.96
C ALA A 63 10.33 -1.80 -7.43
N VAL A 64 10.17 -0.67 -6.74
CA VAL A 64 10.86 0.59 -7.05
C VAL A 64 12.36 0.41 -6.92
N THR A 65 12.82 -0.24 -5.84
CA THR A 65 14.26 -0.47 -5.66
C THR A 65 14.83 -1.32 -6.79
N LEU A 66 14.16 -2.40 -7.21
CA LEU A 66 14.62 -3.22 -8.34
C LEU A 66 14.77 -2.41 -9.63
N ILE A 67 13.72 -1.68 -10.01
CA ILE A 67 13.68 -0.90 -11.25
C ILE A 67 14.80 0.15 -11.27
N TYR A 68 14.94 0.93 -10.19
CA TYR A 68 15.88 2.04 -10.17
C TYR A 68 17.31 1.63 -9.80
N ALA A 69 17.50 0.51 -9.09
CA ALA A 69 18.82 -0.10 -8.93
C ALA A 69 19.36 -0.57 -10.29
N GLN A 70 18.54 -1.28 -11.07
CA GLN A 70 18.89 -1.69 -12.43
C GLN A 70 19.28 -0.49 -13.28
N MET A 71 18.41 0.53 -13.28
CA MET A 71 18.65 1.75 -14.06
C MET A 71 19.91 2.49 -13.61
N THR A 72 20.22 2.48 -12.31
CA THR A 72 21.46 3.06 -11.78
C THR A 72 22.69 2.33 -12.30
N LEU A 73 22.64 1.00 -12.39
CA LEU A 73 23.74 0.17 -12.85
C LEU A 73 23.94 0.26 -14.37
N GLU A 74 22.85 0.37 -15.14
CA GLU A 74 22.90 0.44 -16.61
C GLU A 74 23.17 1.86 -17.15
N ARG A 75 22.60 2.89 -16.51
CA ARG A 75 22.53 4.26 -17.05
C ARG A 75 23.11 5.32 -16.11
N GLY A 76 23.60 4.92 -14.94
CA GLY A 76 24.16 5.80 -13.93
C GLY A 76 23.12 6.39 -12.97
N PHE A 77 23.60 6.76 -11.77
CA PHE A 77 22.76 7.23 -10.67
C PHE A 77 21.95 8.48 -11.01
N LEU A 78 22.55 9.46 -11.70
CA LEU A 78 21.86 10.71 -12.05
C LEU A 78 20.65 10.46 -12.97
N VAL A 79 20.78 9.52 -13.92
CA VAL A 79 19.66 9.14 -14.79
C VAL A 79 18.56 8.44 -13.99
N ALA A 80 18.92 7.53 -13.08
CA ALA A 80 17.93 6.90 -12.21
C ALA A 80 17.21 7.92 -11.31
N ALA A 81 17.94 8.84 -10.68
CA ALA A 81 17.39 9.88 -9.82
C ALA A 81 16.41 10.79 -10.57
N THR A 82 16.76 11.27 -11.77
CA THR A 82 15.85 12.09 -12.59
C THR A 82 14.58 11.34 -12.98
N ARG A 83 14.66 10.03 -13.25
CA ARG A 83 13.49 9.19 -13.54
C ARG A 83 12.62 8.93 -12.32
N ILE A 84 13.23 8.77 -11.14
CA ILE A 84 12.51 8.73 -9.86
C ILE A 84 11.71 10.04 -9.69
N PHE A 85 12.35 11.21 -9.81
CA PHE A 85 11.65 12.49 -9.64
C PHE A 85 10.56 12.73 -10.70
N LYS A 86 10.77 12.28 -11.94
CA LYS A 86 9.69 12.26 -12.95
C LYS A 86 8.51 11.41 -12.49
N ARG A 87 8.75 10.28 -11.83
CA ARG A 87 7.69 9.43 -11.27
C ARG A 87 7.04 10.07 -10.06
N VAL A 88 7.79 10.72 -9.16
CA VAL A 88 7.24 11.51 -8.04
C VAL A 88 6.29 12.57 -8.57
N TRP A 89 6.68 13.30 -9.61
CA TRP A 89 5.82 14.30 -10.24
C TRP A 89 4.52 13.71 -10.79
N GLN A 90 4.57 12.54 -11.44
CA GLN A 90 3.35 11.85 -11.90
C GLN A 90 2.41 11.47 -10.76
N LEU A 91 2.97 10.97 -9.66
CA LEU A 91 2.19 10.62 -8.47
C LEU A 91 1.57 11.85 -7.83
N TYR A 92 2.35 12.93 -7.73
CA TYR A 92 1.89 14.22 -7.20
C TYR A 92 0.81 14.84 -8.08
N ALA A 93 0.96 14.81 -9.40
CA ALA A 93 -0.08 15.28 -10.33
C ALA A 93 -1.37 14.44 -10.21
N ALA A 94 -1.25 13.12 -10.12
CA ALA A 94 -2.39 12.23 -9.89
C ALA A 94 -3.07 12.54 -8.54
N TYR A 95 -2.29 12.79 -7.49
CA TYR A 95 -2.80 13.22 -6.19
C TYR A 95 -3.57 14.54 -6.30
N ILE A 96 -3.03 15.57 -6.96
CA ILE A 96 -3.72 16.86 -7.08
C ILE A 96 -5.05 16.70 -7.82
N VAL A 97 -5.06 15.99 -8.94
CA VAL A 97 -6.28 15.74 -9.72
C VAL A 97 -7.30 15.00 -8.87
N LEU A 98 -6.87 13.95 -8.17
CA LEU A 98 -7.73 13.16 -7.30
C LEU A 98 -8.26 14.02 -6.15
N PHE A 99 -7.40 14.76 -5.46
CA PHE A 99 -7.75 15.66 -4.37
C PHE A 99 -8.79 16.70 -4.79
N VAL A 100 -8.58 17.40 -5.90
CA VAL A 100 -9.50 18.43 -6.39
C VAL A 100 -10.87 17.83 -6.73
N ILE A 101 -10.90 16.74 -7.49
CA ILE A 101 -12.16 16.08 -7.86
C ILE A 101 -12.86 15.52 -6.61
N TYR A 102 -12.11 14.95 -5.67
CA TYR A 102 -12.66 14.37 -4.45
C TYR A 102 -13.30 15.43 -3.58
N VAL A 103 -12.60 16.54 -3.35
CA VAL A 103 -13.11 17.69 -2.60
C VAL A 103 -14.39 18.25 -3.25
N GLU A 104 -14.38 18.47 -4.56
CA GLU A 104 -15.55 18.97 -5.30
C GLU A 104 -16.74 18.00 -5.20
N LEU A 105 -16.49 16.71 -5.44
CA LEU A 105 -17.53 15.69 -5.46
C LEU A 105 -18.21 15.56 -4.09
N ILE A 106 -17.44 15.51 -3.01
CA ILE A 106 -18.03 15.37 -1.69
C ILE A 106 -18.73 16.66 -1.27
N SER A 107 -18.17 17.83 -1.59
CA SER A 107 -18.83 19.12 -1.33
C SER A 107 -20.17 19.23 -2.04
N TYR A 108 -20.22 18.82 -3.31
CA TYR A 108 -21.45 18.80 -4.11
C TYR A 108 -22.50 17.85 -3.53
N VAL A 109 -22.08 16.65 -3.12
CA VAL A 109 -22.99 15.67 -2.53
C VAL A 109 -23.50 16.15 -1.18
N ALA A 110 -22.61 16.59 -0.28
CA ALA A 110 -22.95 17.10 1.04
C ALA A 110 -23.95 18.26 0.97
N ALA A 111 -23.78 19.17 0.02
CA ALA A 111 -24.71 20.29 -0.21
C ALA A 111 -26.11 19.83 -0.66
N ARG A 112 -26.23 18.68 -1.35
CA ARG A 112 -27.51 18.16 -1.86
C ARG A 112 -28.21 17.20 -0.92
N THR A 113 -27.46 16.37 -0.20
CA THR A 113 -28.04 15.32 0.67
C THR A 113 -28.31 15.82 2.09
N ALA A 114 -27.83 17.01 2.46
CA ALA A 114 -27.98 17.59 3.81
C ALA A 114 -27.66 16.57 4.93
N ALA A 115 -26.71 15.66 4.66
CA ALA A 115 -26.33 14.58 5.54
C ALA A 115 -25.08 15.01 6.34
N PRO A 116 -25.23 15.35 7.64
CA PRO A 116 -24.10 15.79 8.47
C PRO A 116 -23.03 14.71 8.61
N GLU A 117 -23.44 13.43 8.53
CA GLU A 117 -22.56 12.26 8.63
C GLU A 117 -21.47 12.26 7.56
N ILE A 118 -21.78 12.66 6.31
CA ILE A 118 -20.81 12.75 5.22
C ILE A 118 -19.71 13.79 5.52
N ILE A 119 -20.08 14.89 6.18
CA ILE A 119 -19.15 15.98 6.50
C ILE A 119 -18.15 15.54 7.58
N SER A 120 -18.62 14.85 8.62
CA SER A 120 -17.78 14.33 9.70
C SER A 120 -16.94 13.12 9.27
N GLU A 121 -17.51 12.21 8.48
CA GLU A 121 -16.86 10.94 8.14
C GLU A 121 -15.73 11.11 7.11
N PHE A 122 -15.85 12.08 6.20
CA PHE A 122 -14.78 12.40 5.24
C PHE A 122 -13.85 13.54 5.69
N ASN A 123 -14.01 14.05 6.92
CA ASN A 123 -13.18 15.10 7.51
C ASN A 123 -13.13 16.40 6.69
N ILE A 124 -14.27 16.85 6.15
CA ILE A 124 -14.38 17.99 5.22
C ILE A 124 -14.74 19.29 5.96
N THR A 125 -14.89 19.23 7.28
CA THR A 125 -15.17 20.40 8.13
C THR A 125 -14.21 21.57 7.85
N GLY A 126 -12.91 21.31 7.74
CA GLY A 126 -11.92 22.34 7.40
C GLY A 126 -12.10 22.96 6.00
N PHE A 127 -12.69 22.24 5.04
CA PHE A 127 -12.98 22.75 3.70
C PHE A 127 -14.24 23.61 3.65
N ILE A 128 -15.29 23.21 4.38
CA ILE A 128 -16.53 24.00 4.47
C ILE A 128 -16.24 25.35 5.10
N ASP A 129 -15.44 25.37 6.17
CA ASP A 129 -15.12 26.61 6.89
C ASP A 129 -14.07 27.46 6.15
N HIS A 130 -13.05 26.82 5.55
CA HIS A 130 -11.90 27.49 4.94
C HIS A 130 -11.42 26.81 3.63
N PRO A 131 -12.17 26.92 2.51
CA PRO A 131 -11.94 26.12 1.30
C PRO A 131 -10.60 26.44 0.62
N VAL A 132 -10.26 27.73 0.46
CA VAL A 132 -8.99 28.16 -0.15
C VAL A 132 -7.80 27.71 0.67
N ARG A 133 -7.88 27.82 1.99
CA ARG A 133 -6.81 27.42 2.90
C ARG A 133 -6.60 25.91 2.84
N THR A 134 -7.69 25.13 2.89
CA THR A 134 -7.64 23.67 2.75
C THR A 134 -7.07 23.24 1.40
N LEU A 135 -7.37 23.97 0.32
CA LEU A 135 -6.80 23.70 -1.00
C LEU A 135 -5.28 23.96 -1.02
N ILE A 136 -4.81 25.07 -0.43
CA ILE A 136 -3.37 25.35 -0.29
C ILE A 136 -2.68 24.25 0.50
N TYR A 137 -3.20 23.88 1.67
CA TYR A 137 -2.62 22.80 2.48
C TYR A 137 -2.70 21.44 1.79
N GLY A 138 -3.75 21.18 1.00
CA GLY A 138 -3.84 19.99 0.15
C GLY A 138 -2.73 19.95 -0.90
N LEU A 139 -2.46 21.06 -1.59
CA LEU A 139 -1.34 21.15 -2.54
C LEU A 139 0.02 20.88 -1.88
N PHE A 140 0.19 21.25 -0.62
CA PHE A 140 1.41 20.95 0.17
C PHE A 140 1.43 19.56 0.81
N LEU A 141 0.47 18.68 0.47
CA LEU A 141 0.33 17.35 1.08
C LEU A 141 0.13 17.44 2.60
N GLN A 142 -0.48 18.50 3.13
CA GLN A 142 -0.72 18.67 4.57
C GLN A 142 -2.19 18.44 4.95
N ALA A 143 -3.11 18.46 4.00
CA ALA A 143 -4.51 18.15 4.27
C ALA A 143 -4.68 16.65 4.60
N LYS A 144 -5.77 16.33 5.31
CA LYS A 144 -6.24 14.96 5.60
C LYS A 144 -7.46 14.56 4.76
N PRO A 145 -7.40 14.58 3.42
CA PRO A 145 -8.48 14.05 2.61
C PRO A 145 -8.53 12.53 2.80
N LEU A 146 -9.69 12.02 3.25
CA LEU A 146 -9.89 10.59 3.47
C LEU A 146 -9.50 9.79 2.20
N ASN A 147 -8.91 8.61 2.38
CA ASN A 147 -8.54 7.65 1.32
C ASN A 147 -7.35 8.06 0.43
N LEU A 148 -6.73 9.22 0.65
CA LEU A 148 -5.56 9.69 -0.09
C LEU A 148 -4.24 9.52 0.67
N ASP A 149 -4.29 9.14 1.94
CA ASP A 149 -3.13 9.07 2.84
C ASP A 149 -2.04 8.13 2.29
N VAL A 150 -2.43 7.01 1.68
CA VAL A 150 -1.49 6.04 1.08
C VAL A 150 -0.73 6.65 -0.10
N LEU A 151 -1.42 7.40 -0.96
CA LEU A 151 -0.78 8.05 -2.11
C LEU A 151 0.16 9.17 -1.64
N GLN A 152 -0.30 9.97 -0.67
CA GLN A 152 0.50 11.01 -0.03
C GLN A 152 1.78 10.45 0.61
N LEU A 153 1.67 9.35 1.35
CA LEU A 153 2.82 8.64 1.91
C LEU A 153 3.78 8.18 0.81
N ILE A 154 3.27 7.55 -0.26
CA ILE A 154 4.10 7.02 -1.34
C ILE A 154 4.84 8.13 -2.10
N ILE A 155 4.22 9.30 -2.28
CA ILE A 155 4.90 10.48 -2.84
C ILE A 155 6.10 10.87 -1.97
N ALA A 156 5.91 10.96 -0.65
CA ALA A 156 6.98 11.29 0.28
C ALA A 156 8.10 10.24 0.25
N LEU A 157 7.77 8.96 0.37
CA LEU A 157 8.74 7.86 0.35
C LEU A 157 9.51 7.79 -0.98
N MET A 158 8.82 7.98 -2.11
CA MET A 158 9.46 8.02 -3.43
C MET A 158 10.40 9.22 -3.61
N ALA A 159 10.12 10.36 -2.97
CA ALA A 159 11.02 11.52 -3.01
C ALA A 159 12.36 11.25 -2.32
N PHE A 160 12.37 10.43 -1.25
CA PHE A 160 13.60 9.99 -0.58
C PHE A 160 14.31 8.82 -1.29
N GLN A 161 13.66 8.19 -2.27
CA GLN A 161 14.16 6.98 -2.89
C GLN A 161 15.54 7.08 -3.56
N PRO A 162 15.98 8.21 -4.14
CA PRO A 162 17.34 8.30 -4.67
C PRO A 162 18.41 8.03 -3.60
N ILE A 163 18.20 8.51 -2.38
CA ILE A 163 19.11 8.30 -1.24
C ILE A 163 19.07 6.84 -0.81
N VAL A 164 17.87 6.25 -0.74
CA VAL A 164 17.66 4.86 -0.36
C VAL A 164 18.31 3.91 -1.36
N VAL A 165 18.07 4.07 -2.66
CA VAL A 165 18.68 3.22 -3.71
C VAL A 165 20.19 3.34 -3.71
N PHE A 166 20.72 4.56 -3.56
CA PHE A 166 22.16 4.76 -3.40
C PHE A 166 22.69 3.98 -2.20
N GLY A 167 22.11 4.19 -1.01
CA GLY A 167 22.51 3.47 0.20
C GLY A 167 22.43 1.94 0.05
N LEU A 168 21.33 1.43 -0.51
CA LEU A 168 21.12 0.00 -0.71
C LEU A 168 22.11 -0.63 -1.70
N LEU A 169 22.59 0.12 -2.70
CA LEU A 169 23.59 -0.38 -3.65
C LEU A 169 25.00 -0.46 -3.05
N TYR A 170 25.38 0.47 -2.16
CA TYR A 170 26.74 0.57 -1.64
C TYR A 170 26.91 -0.03 -0.24
N VAL A 171 25.97 0.23 0.67
CA VAL A 171 26.06 -0.13 2.09
C VAL A 171 24.70 -0.65 2.63
N PRO A 172 24.10 -1.67 2.01
CA PRO A 172 22.70 -2.02 2.26
C PRO A 172 22.33 -2.31 3.71
N ASN A 173 23.18 -3.03 4.44
CA ASN A 173 22.93 -3.34 5.85
C ASN A 173 22.99 -2.08 6.73
N ALA A 174 23.87 -1.13 6.41
CA ALA A 174 23.91 0.15 7.11
C ALA A 174 22.70 1.02 6.76
N THR A 175 22.22 0.97 5.51
CA THR A 175 20.98 1.65 5.09
C THR A 175 19.75 1.10 5.80
N LEU A 176 19.62 -0.22 5.92
CA LEU A 176 18.54 -0.83 6.71
C LEU A 176 18.66 -0.47 8.19
N LEU A 177 19.87 -0.51 8.75
CA LEU A 177 20.10 -0.11 10.15
C LEU A 177 19.72 1.35 10.39
N ALA A 178 20.12 2.26 9.49
CA ALA A 178 19.74 3.67 9.57
C ALA A 178 18.21 3.87 9.49
N SER A 179 17.53 3.10 8.64
CA SER A 179 16.07 3.08 8.55
C SER A 179 15.40 2.60 9.85
N VAL A 180 15.94 1.54 10.48
CA VAL A 180 15.48 1.06 11.79
C VAL A 180 15.72 2.10 12.88
N THR A 181 16.89 2.75 12.89
CA THR A 181 17.20 3.81 13.85
C THR A 181 16.28 5.01 13.68
N LEU A 182 15.98 5.43 12.44
CA LEU A 182 15.04 6.51 12.17
C LEU A 182 13.63 6.16 12.65
N TYR A 183 13.18 4.93 12.38
CA TYR A 183 11.90 4.41 12.89
C TYR A 183 11.84 4.45 14.42
N ALA A 184 12.87 3.94 15.10
CA ALA A 184 12.92 3.91 16.55
C ALA A 184 12.96 5.33 17.15
N ALA A 185 13.75 6.22 16.56
CA ALA A 185 13.80 7.63 16.96
C ALA A 185 12.45 8.31 16.78
N ALA A 186 11.77 8.08 15.65
CA ALA A 186 10.46 8.66 15.40
C ALA A 186 9.40 8.21 16.41
N ARG A 187 9.41 6.92 16.78
CA ARG A 187 8.50 6.38 17.81
C ARG A 187 8.79 6.90 19.21
N VAL A 188 10.07 7.04 19.59
CA VAL A 188 10.46 7.47 20.94
C VAL A 188 10.30 8.98 21.12
N LEU A 189 10.57 9.75 20.07
CA LEU A 189 10.54 11.22 20.09
C LEU A 189 9.23 11.80 19.52
N ASP A 190 8.27 10.95 19.16
CA ASP A 190 6.99 11.33 18.55
C ASP A 190 7.16 12.22 17.32
N TRP A 191 8.14 11.88 16.45
CA TRP A 191 8.39 12.65 15.23
C TRP A 191 7.37 12.30 14.16
N ASN A 192 6.57 13.29 13.77
CA ASN A 192 5.68 13.19 12.62
C ASN A 192 5.60 14.54 11.89
N LEU A 193 5.13 14.53 10.64
CA LEU A 193 4.87 15.75 9.87
C LEU A 193 3.54 16.38 10.32
N THR A 194 3.50 17.71 10.37
CA THR A 194 2.29 18.45 10.73
C THR A 194 1.22 18.32 9.65
N SER A 195 -0.04 18.18 10.06
CA SER A 195 -1.19 18.19 9.17
C SER A 195 -2.15 19.33 9.49
N TYR A 196 -2.91 19.74 8.47
CA TYR A 196 -3.97 20.71 8.56
C TYR A 196 -5.33 19.99 8.55
N PRO A 197 -6.33 20.44 9.35
CA PRO A 197 -6.34 21.63 10.20
C PRO A 197 -5.58 21.48 11.53
N TYR A 198 -5.48 20.26 12.07
CA TYR A 198 -4.76 19.98 13.32
C TYR A 198 -4.15 18.57 13.32
N GLY A 199 -3.09 18.40 14.13
CA GLY A 199 -2.42 17.14 14.41
C GLY A 199 -1.27 16.84 13.45
N ALA A 200 -0.99 15.55 13.27
CA ALA A 200 0.07 15.07 12.41
C ALA A 200 -0.46 14.23 11.24
N TRP A 201 0.40 13.82 10.31
CA TRP A 201 0.04 13.02 9.15
C TRP A 201 -0.54 11.66 9.58
N TYR A 202 -1.61 11.22 8.92
CA TYR A 202 -2.26 9.94 9.25
C TYR A 202 -1.35 8.73 9.06
N LEU A 203 -0.40 8.79 8.12
CA LEU A 203 0.63 7.77 7.96
C LEU A 203 1.99 8.46 8.13
N ASN A 204 2.66 8.21 9.26
CA ASN A 204 3.92 8.85 9.59
C ASN A 204 5.05 8.38 8.65
N PRO A 205 5.58 9.23 7.75
CA PRO A 205 6.60 8.81 6.78
C PRO A 205 7.90 8.34 7.45
N PHE A 206 8.23 8.82 8.66
CA PHE A 206 9.43 8.41 9.39
C PHE A 206 9.35 6.97 9.92
N CYS A 207 8.13 6.52 10.23
CA CYS A 207 7.87 5.15 10.65
C CYS A 207 7.66 4.22 9.45
N TRP A 208 6.82 4.64 8.50
CA TRP A 208 6.42 3.85 7.34
C TRP A 208 7.56 3.62 6.34
N GLN A 209 8.58 4.48 6.29
CA GLN A 209 9.77 4.26 5.48
C GLN A 209 10.49 2.94 5.81
N LEU A 210 10.36 2.41 7.03
CA LEU A 210 10.97 1.14 7.40
C LEU A 210 10.47 -0.02 6.54
N LEU A 211 9.15 -0.13 6.32
CA LEU A 211 8.60 -1.19 5.44
C LEU A 211 9.07 -1.02 3.99
N PHE A 212 9.14 0.22 3.52
CA PHE A 212 9.58 0.55 2.17
C PHE A 212 11.06 0.22 1.93
N VAL A 213 11.94 0.64 2.84
CA VAL A 213 13.38 0.36 2.80
C VAL A 213 13.65 -1.13 2.99
N MET A 214 12.91 -1.80 3.88
CA MET A 214 13.02 -3.25 4.08
C MET A 214 12.62 -4.04 2.83
N GLY A 215 11.56 -3.61 2.14
CA GLY A 215 11.20 -4.14 0.82
C GLY A 215 12.35 -3.97 -0.18
N GLY A 216 12.94 -2.78 -0.25
CA GLY A 216 14.11 -2.52 -1.11
C GLY A 216 15.35 -3.35 -0.75
N TRP A 217 15.63 -3.52 0.54
CA TRP A 217 16.74 -4.35 1.04
C TRP A 217 16.55 -5.81 0.64
N LEU A 218 15.34 -6.35 0.78
CA LEU A 218 15.00 -7.70 0.33
C LEU A 218 15.05 -7.84 -1.20
N ALA A 219 14.73 -6.79 -1.94
CA ALA A 219 14.86 -6.77 -3.39
C ALA A 219 16.31 -6.98 -3.84
N LEU A 220 17.28 -6.30 -3.20
CA LEU A 220 18.68 -6.37 -3.62
C LEU A 220 19.47 -7.49 -2.96
N ILE A 221 19.09 -7.99 -1.78
CA ILE A 221 19.91 -8.99 -1.05
C ILE A 221 19.12 -10.26 -0.74
N GLY A 222 17.81 -10.29 -1.02
CA GLY A 222 16.95 -11.42 -0.70
C GLY A 222 17.44 -12.73 -1.33
N THR A 223 18.08 -12.68 -2.48
CA THR A 223 18.72 -13.83 -3.17
C THR A 223 19.96 -14.35 -2.44
N ARG A 224 20.80 -13.47 -1.89
CA ARG A 224 21.93 -13.87 -1.03
C ARG A 224 21.44 -14.60 0.22
N TYR A 225 20.34 -14.14 0.83
CA TYR A 225 19.75 -14.78 2.01
C TYR A 225 18.72 -15.87 1.65
N ALA A 226 18.37 -16.05 0.37
CA ALA A 226 17.36 -17.03 -0.04
C ALA A 226 17.69 -18.46 0.39
N PRO A 227 18.95 -18.95 0.33
CA PRO A 227 19.27 -20.28 0.85
C PRO A 227 19.01 -20.40 2.36
N ALA A 228 19.35 -19.37 3.14
CA ALA A 228 19.11 -19.34 4.58
C ALA A 228 17.60 -19.28 4.89
N ILE A 229 16.85 -18.43 4.19
CA ILE A 229 15.39 -18.33 4.32
C ILE A 229 14.73 -19.67 3.96
N ARG A 230 15.16 -20.33 2.87
CA ARG A 230 14.65 -21.66 2.49
C ARG A 230 15.00 -22.73 3.51
N ALA A 231 16.21 -22.68 4.09
CA ALA A 231 16.61 -23.59 5.16
C ALA A 231 15.72 -23.39 6.40
N MET A 232 15.42 -22.15 6.78
CA MET A 232 14.47 -21.82 7.84
C MET A 232 13.06 -22.33 7.51
N GLN A 233 12.58 -22.13 6.28
CA GLN A 233 11.28 -22.62 5.82
C GLN A 233 11.19 -24.15 5.80
N ALA A 234 12.30 -24.86 5.59
CA ALA A 234 12.33 -26.32 5.63
C ALA A 234 12.03 -26.88 7.02
N ILE A 235 12.33 -26.14 8.09
CA ILE A 235 12.09 -26.55 9.48
C ILE A 235 10.57 -26.53 9.76
N PRO A 236 9.91 -27.68 9.98
CA PRO A 236 8.46 -27.73 10.23
C PRO A 236 8.05 -27.00 11.50
N ALA A 237 8.89 -27.07 12.54
CA ALA A 237 8.64 -26.37 13.80
C ALA A 237 8.53 -24.85 13.60
N LEU A 238 9.42 -24.24 12.80
CA LEU A 238 9.37 -22.80 12.54
C LEU A 238 8.13 -22.39 11.74
N ARG A 239 7.71 -23.22 10.78
CA ARG A 239 6.45 -23.01 10.06
C ARG A 239 5.24 -23.12 10.98
N ALA A 240 5.24 -24.09 11.90
CA ALA A 240 4.19 -24.24 12.90
C ALA A 240 4.16 -23.02 13.84
N THR A 241 5.31 -22.54 14.31
CA THR A 241 5.40 -21.33 15.13
C THR A 241 4.89 -20.10 14.38
N ALA A 242 5.25 -19.92 13.11
CA ALA A 242 4.75 -18.83 12.28
C ALA A 242 3.22 -18.91 12.14
N LEU A 243 2.67 -20.09 11.87
CA LEU A 243 1.21 -20.30 11.76
C LEU A 243 0.51 -20.02 13.09
N LEU A 244 1.04 -20.52 14.21
CA LEU A 244 0.50 -20.28 15.56
C LEU A 244 0.50 -18.79 15.90
N TYR A 245 1.56 -18.07 15.54
CA TYR A 245 1.62 -16.62 15.73
C TYR A 245 0.57 -15.88 14.88
N LEU A 246 0.32 -16.30 13.64
CA LEU A 246 -0.75 -15.71 12.83
C LEU A 246 -2.15 -16.01 13.39
N LEU A 247 -2.38 -17.25 13.87
CA LEU A 247 -3.63 -17.60 14.55
C LEU A 247 -3.83 -16.81 15.85
N PHE A 248 -2.73 -16.57 16.59
CA PHE A 248 -2.74 -15.69 17.75
C PHE A 248 -3.11 -14.27 17.35
N ALA A 249 -2.43 -13.67 16.38
CA ALA A 249 -2.74 -12.32 15.89
C ALA A 249 -4.19 -12.18 15.39
N LEU A 250 -4.68 -13.19 14.67
CA LEU A 250 -6.08 -13.28 14.23
C LEU A 250 -7.04 -13.27 15.43
N THR A 251 -6.75 -14.06 16.47
CA THR A 251 -7.59 -14.15 17.67
C THR A 251 -7.65 -12.81 18.41
N ILE A 252 -6.51 -12.14 18.53
CA ILE A 252 -6.41 -10.81 19.16
C ILE A 252 -7.22 -9.80 18.36
N VAL A 253 -7.00 -9.68 17.05
CA VAL A 253 -7.72 -8.70 16.23
C VAL A 253 -9.22 -8.99 16.16
N SER A 254 -9.61 -10.27 16.08
CA SER A 254 -11.02 -10.68 16.08
C SER A 254 -11.72 -10.41 17.41
N SER A 255 -10.98 -10.27 18.51
CA SER A 255 -11.56 -9.94 19.82
C SER A 255 -12.20 -8.55 19.86
N ASN A 256 -11.79 -7.63 18.98
CA ASN A 256 -12.44 -6.31 18.87
C ASN A 256 -13.90 -6.40 18.44
N GLU A 257 -14.23 -7.36 17.57
CA GLU A 257 -15.56 -7.51 16.98
C GLU A 257 -16.39 -8.59 17.69
N ILE A 258 -15.75 -9.52 18.41
CA ILE A 258 -16.39 -10.67 19.04
C ILE A 258 -16.33 -10.54 20.57
N PRO A 259 -17.43 -10.15 21.25
CA PRO A 259 -17.45 -9.93 22.69
C PRO A 259 -17.02 -11.15 23.52
N ALA A 260 -17.32 -12.36 23.04
CA ALA A 260 -16.91 -13.60 23.70
C ALA A 260 -15.38 -13.76 23.75
N LEU A 261 -14.68 -13.35 22.69
CA LEU A 261 -13.21 -13.36 22.65
C LEU A 261 -12.63 -12.23 23.50
N ALA A 262 -13.25 -11.05 23.49
CA ALA A 262 -12.83 -9.91 24.33
C ALA A 262 -12.84 -10.27 25.82
N GLN A 263 -13.86 -11.00 26.28
CA GLN A 263 -13.98 -11.42 27.68
C GLN A 263 -12.94 -12.48 28.11
N MET A 264 -12.39 -13.23 27.15
CA MET A 264 -11.34 -14.22 27.41
C MET A 264 -9.93 -13.59 27.48
N MET A 265 -9.79 -12.31 27.11
CA MET A 265 -8.51 -11.61 27.06
C MET A 265 -8.18 -10.91 28.39
N PRO A 266 -6.94 -11.05 28.90
CA PRO A 266 -6.49 -10.24 30.04
C PRO A 266 -6.50 -8.76 29.68
N SER A 267 -7.10 -7.92 30.52
CA SER A 267 -7.30 -6.50 30.27
C SER A 267 -6.01 -5.70 30.00
N GLY A 268 -4.89 -6.07 30.62
CA GLY A 268 -3.60 -5.40 30.35
C GLY A 268 -2.94 -5.80 29.02
N LEU A 269 -3.29 -6.98 28.48
CA LEU A 269 -2.72 -7.52 27.25
C LEU A 269 -3.51 -7.05 26.02
N SER A 270 -4.82 -6.83 26.19
CA SER A 270 -5.69 -6.20 25.19
C SER A 270 -5.25 -4.77 24.91
N ASP A 271 -4.99 -3.95 25.93
CA ASP A 271 -4.67 -2.54 25.72
C ASP A 271 -3.35 -2.32 24.98
N MET A 272 -2.33 -3.16 25.23
CA MET A 272 -1.03 -3.06 24.54
C MET A 272 -1.01 -3.67 23.14
N LEU A 273 -1.77 -4.74 22.89
CA LEU A 273 -1.75 -5.46 21.60
C LEU A 273 -2.87 -5.01 20.65
N LEU A 274 -3.98 -4.47 21.17
CA LEU A 274 -5.07 -3.92 20.36
C LEU A 274 -4.82 -2.46 19.97
N GLN A 275 -3.91 -1.76 20.65
CA GLN A 275 -3.34 -0.49 20.18
C GLN A 275 -2.53 -0.75 18.90
N ASN A 276 -3.26 -0.92 17.80
CA ASN A 276 -2.72 -1.00 16.47
C ASN A 276 -2.51 0.44 15.99
N ASP A 277 -1.46 1.09 16.50
CA ASP A 277 -1.05 2.42 16.06
C ASP A 277 -1.02 2.43 14.52
N ARG A 278 -2.05 3.03 13.92
CA ARG A 278 -2.18 3.12 12.46
C ARG A 278 -1.31 4.24 11.91
N GLU A 279 -1.10 5.27 12.73
CA GLU A 279 -0.27 6.43 12.44
C GLU A 279 1.22 6.07 12.40
N ASP A 280 1.66 5.42 13.46
CA ASP A 280 3.01 4.92 13.64
C ASP A 280 3.01 3.40 13.53
N VAL A 281 3.67 2.85 12.49
CA VAL A 281 3.71 1.39 12.26
C VAL A 281 4.14 0.65 13.54
N ALA A 282 3.22 -0.06 14.19
CA ALA A 282 3.53 -0.75 15.43
C ALA A 282 4.56 -1.90 15.22
N PRO A 283 5.46 -2.18 16.18
CA PRO A 283 6.45 -3.26 16.04
C PRO A 283 5.82 -4.64 15.78
N HIS A 284 4.71 -4.94 16.46
CA HIS A 284 3.99 -6.20 16.29
C HIS A 284 3.35 -6.32 14.89
N ARG A 285 2.99 -5.19 14.26
CA ARG A 285 2.49 -5.14 12.89
C ARG A 285 3.58 -5.48 11.87
N ILE A 286 4.81 -5.01 12.09
CA ILE A 286 5.98 -5.38 11.27
C ILE A 286 6.27 -6.87 11.38
N LEU A 287 6.30 -7.41 12.61
CA LEU A 287 6.53 -8.84 12.84
C LEU A 287 5.44 -9.70 12.17
N HIS A 288 4.18 -9.28 12.26
CA HIS A 288 3.07 -9.92 11.58
C HIS A 288 3.21 -9.91 10.07
N PHE A 289 3.53 -8.77 9.50
CA PHE A 289 3.75 -8.65 8.06
C PHE A 289 4.93 -9.53 7.58
N LEU A 290 6.04 -9.57 8.33
CA LEU A 290 7.18 -10.43 8.03
C LEU A 290 6.85 -11.91 8.13
N THR A 291 6.04 -12.30 9.12
CA THR A 291 5.58 -13.70 9.26
C THR A 291 4.70 -14.12 8.10
N LEU A 292 3.79 -13.25 7.65
CA LEU A 292 3.00 -13.48 6.44
C LEU A 292 3.88 -13.59 5.20
N THR A 293 4.86 -12.71 5.05
CA THR A 293 5.81 -12.75 3.93
C THR A 293 6.62 -14.05 3.92
N PHE A 294 7.05 -14.51 5.10
CA PHE A 294 7.79 -15.76 5.27
C PHE A 294 6.99 -16.99 4.81
N LEU A 295 5.70 -17.08 5.19
CA LEU A 295 4.83 -18.18 4.74
C LEU A 295 4.38 -18.01 3.28
N PHE A 296 4.10 -16.78 2.84
CA PHE A 296 3.70 -16.50 1.46
C PHE A 296 4.80 -16.90 0.47
N THR A 297 6.05 -16.54 0.74
CA THR A 297 7.19 -16.89 -0.13
C THR A 297 7.50 -18.39 -0.14
N TRP A 298 7.07 -19.13 0.89
CA TRP A 298 7.13 -20.59 0.91
C TRP A 298 5.98 -21.23 0.10
N LEU A 299 4.75 -20.72 0.24
CA LEU A 299 3.55 -21.24 -0.44
C LEU A 299 3.49 -20.88 -1.93
N VAL A 300 3.97 -19.69 -2.28
CA VAL A 300 3.89 -19.10 -3.62
C VAL A 300 5.30 -18.93 -4.18
N PRO A 301 5.88 -20.00 -4.76
CA PRO A 301 7.17 -19.90 -5.42
C PRO A 301 7.07 -18.99 -6.64
N ARG A 302 8.20 -18.43 -7.07
CA ARG A 302 8.28 -17.52 -8.21
C ARG A 302 7.72 -18.16 -9.50
N ASP A 303 8.03 -19.43 -9.72
CA ASP A 303 7.68 -20.16 -10.94
C ASP A 303 6.33 -20.89 -10.81
N TRP A 304 5.47 -20.45 -9.87
CA TRP A 304 4.18 -21.07 -9.66
C TRP A 304 3.29 -20.89 -10.90
N GLY A 305 3.00 -21.99 -11.60
CA GLY A 305 2.26 -21.96 -12.88
C GLY A 305 0.90 -21.27 -12.80
N TYR A 306 0.25 -21.27 -11.63
CA TYR A 306 -1.02 -20.59 -11.39
C TYR A 306 -0.93 -19.06 -11.51
N LEU A 307 0.25 -18.46 -11.35
CA LEU A 307 0.45 -17.01 -11.61
C LEU A 307 0.14 -16.64 -13.07
N ARG A 308 0.17 -17.60 -13.99
CA ARG A 308 -0.20 -17.43 -15.40
C ARG A 308 -1.63 -17.88 -15.71
N SER A 309 -2.39 -18.33 -14.71
CA SER A 309 -3.78 -18.77 -14.89
C SER A 309 -4.70 -17.57 -15.15
N TYR A 310 -5.74 -17.80 -15.96
CA TYR A 310 -6.77 -16.79 -16.25
C TYR A 310 -7.49 -16.26 -15.00
N ALA A 311 -7.57 -17.06 -13.93
CA ALA A 311 -8.21 -16.67 -12.68
C ALA A 311 -7.45 -15.55 -11.94
N LEU A 312 -6.12 -15.56 -11.98
CA LEU A 312 -5.29 -14.53 -11.31
C LEU A 312 -4.98 -13.33 -12.21
N GLN A 313 -5.18 -13.45 -13.53
CA GLN A 313 -4.91 -12.36 -14.48
C GLN A 313 -5.60 -11.03 -14.11
N PRO A 314 -6.89 -10.99 -13.72
CA PRO A 314 -7.53 -9.74 -13.29
C PRO A 314 -6.77 -9.00 -12.19
N VAL A 315 -6.35 -9.73 -11.15
CA VAL A 315 -5.63 -9.17 -10.00
C VAL A 315 -4.23 -8.73 -10.41
N ILE A 316 -3.51 -9.56 -11.15
CA ILE A 316 -2.16 -9.25 -11.65
C ILE A 316 -2.20 -7.99 -12.52
N LYS A 317 -3.16 -7.90 -13.44
CA LYS A 317 -3.37 -6.72 -14.28
C LYS A 317 -3.61 -5.46 -13.46
N CYS A 318 -4.42 -5.59 -12.39
CA CYS A 318 -4.66 -4.49 -11.48
C CYS A 318 -3.38 -4.00 -10.80
N GLY A 319 -2.45 -4.90 -10.47
CA GLY A 319 -1.17 -4.51 -9.87
C GLY A 319 -0.14 -3.99 -10.87
N GLU A 320 -0.13 -4.45 -12.12
CA GLU A 320 0.67 -3.86 -13.19
C GLU A 320 0.30 -2.38 -13.42
N GLU A 321 -1.00 -2.10 -13.39
CA GLU A 321 -1.57 -0.76 -13.57
C GLU A 321 -2.03 -0.12 -12.25
N TRP A 322 -1.31 -0.39 -11.16
CA TRP A 322 -1.70 -0.05 -9.79
C TRP A 322 -2.13 1.40 -9.60
N LEU A 323 -1.48 2.36 -10.26
CA LEU A 323 -1.78 3.78 -10.06
C LEU A 323 -3.16 4.15 -10.61
N ALA A 324 -3.47 3.69 -11.83
CA ALA A 324 -4.77 3.94 -12.43
C ALA A 324 -5.88 3.24 -11.64
N VAL A 325 -5.61 2.02 -11.19
CA VAL A 325 -6.52 1.23 -10.36
C VAL A 325 -6.75 1.86 -8.99
N PHE A 326 -5.70 2.36 -8.34
CA PHE A 326 -5.80 3.09 -7.09
C PHE A 326 -6.67 4.35 -7.25
N CYS A 327 -6.40 5.17 -8.27
CA CYS A 327 -7.18 6.38 -8.55
C CYS A 327 -8.65 6.05 -8.81
N ALA A 328 -8.95 5.03 -9.63
CA ALA A 328 -10.32 4.57 -9.85
C ALA A 328 -10.96 4.06 -8.55
N GLY A 329 -10.21 3.29 -7.75
CA GLY A 329 -10.65 2.74 -6.47
C GLY A 329 -11.08 3.81 -5.48
N VAL A 330 -10.37 4.93 -5.37
CA VAL A 330 -10.74 6.04 -4.47
C VAL A 330 -12.09 6.67 -4.84
N PHE A 331 -12.37 6.86 -6.13
CA PHE A 331 -13.67 7.38 -6.56
C PHE A 331 -14.79 6.34 -6.42
N LEU A 332 -14.49 5.09 -6.79
CA LEU A 332 -15.45 3.99 -6.68
C LEU A 332 -15.80 3.69 -5.23
N SER A 333 -14.86 3.81 -4.27
CA SER A 333 -15.15 3.57 -2.85
C SER A 333 -16.09 4.63 -2.28
N PHE A 334 -15.90 5.89 -2.69
CA PHE A 334 -16.83 6.96 -2.34
C PHE A 334 -18.21 6.75 -2.97
N ALA A 335 -18.28 6.44 -4.26
CA ALA A 335 -19.55 6.15 -4.93
C ALA A 335 -20.27 4.94 -4.29
N ALA A 336 -19.51 3.89 -3.96
CA ALA A 336 -20.00 2.72 -3.25
C ALA A 336 -20.60 3.11 -1.89
N HIS A 337 -19.88 3.90 -1.10
CA HIS A 337 -20.36 4.38 0.19
C HIS A 337 -21.67 5.17 0.05
N LEU A 338 -21.76 6.09 -0.92
CA LEU A 338 -23.01 6.83 -1.19
C LEU A 338 -24.19 5.92 -1.49
N ILE A 339 -23.98 4.88 -2.30
CA ILE A 339 -25.02 3.89 -2.64
C ILE A 339 -25.45 3.10 -1.39
N LEU A 340 -24.53 2.85 -0.46
CA LEU A 340 -24.82 2.12 0.77
C LEU A 340 -25.59 2.97 1.79
N ILE A 341 -25.22 4.24 1.98
CA ILE A 341 -25.88 5.12 2.97
C ILE A 341 -27.26 5.61 2.51
N THR A 342 -27.48 5.77 1.20
CA THR A 342 -28.75 6.31 0.66
C THR A 342 -29.85 5.27 0.49
N GLY A 343 -29.53 3.98 0.61
CA GLY A 343 -30.51 2.92 0.47
C GLY A 343 -30.63 2.03 1.72
N PRO A 344 -31.62 1.11 1.77
CA PRO A 344 -31.82 0.23 2.92
C PRO A 344 -30.63 -0.68 3.18
N TYR A 345 -30.34 -0.96 4.45
CA TYR A 345 -29.31 -1.92 4.84
C TYR A 345 -29.56 -3.30 4.22
N SER A 346 -28.65 -3.77 3.36
CA SER A 346 -28.78 -5.05 2.65
C SER A 346 -27.42 -5.64 2.34
N LEU A 347 -27.18 -6.86 2.81
CA LEU A 347 -25.96 -7.62 2.53
C LEU A 347 -25.76 -7.82 1.02
N THR A 348 -26.84 -8.12 0.29
CA THR A 348 -26.81 -8.28 -1.16
C THR A 348 -26.31 -7.03 -1.87
N ARG A 349 -26.73 -5.83 -1.41
CA ARG A 349 -26.22 -4.57 -1.98
C ARG A 349 -24.74 -4.38 -1.68
N GLN A 350 -24.31 -4.63 -0.45
CA GLN A 350 -22.89 -4.52 -0.07
C GLN A 350 -22.00 -5.43 -0.92
N VAL A 351 -22.42 -6.68 -1.13
CA VAL A 351 -21.73 -7.63 -2.01
C VAL A 351 -21.74 -7.16 -3.47
N ALA A 352 -22.91 -6.74 -3.98
CA ALA A 352 -23.05 -6.30 -5.36
C ALA A 352 -22.18 -5.08 -5.68
N VAL A 353 -22.19 -4.05 -4.81
CA VAL A 353 -21.39 -2.83 -4.97
C VAL A 353 -19.90 -3.14 -4.89
N SER A 354 -19.48 -4.01 -3.96
CA SER A 354 -18.09 -4.44 -3.84
C SER A 354 -17.60 -5.17 -5.10
N PHE A 355 -18.40 -6.11 -5.61
CA PHE A 355 -18.06 -6.84 -6.83
C PHE A 355 -18.04 -5.93 -8.06
N ALA A 356 -19.03 -5.04 -8.19
CA ALA A 356 -19.09 -4.06 -9.27
C ALA A 356 -17.87 -3.12 -9.26
N GLY A 357 -17.45 -2.66 -8.08
CA GLY A 357 -16.24 -1.85 -7.93
C GLY A 357 -14.97 -2.59 -8.34
N ILE A 358 -14.78 -3.84 -7.89
CA ILE A 358 -13.64 -4.68 -8.29
C ILE A 358 -13.65 -4.92 -9.81
N ALA A 359 -14.81 -5.19 -10.40
CA ALA A 359 -14.96 -5.38 -11.83
C ALA A 359 -14.62 -4.09 -12.62
N ALA A 360 -15.07 -2.93 -12.15
CA ALA A 360 -14.76 -1.64 -12.76
C ALA A 360 -13.26 -1.31 -12.67
N MET A 361 -12.65 -1.50 -11.49
CA MET A 361 -11.20 -1.36 -11.30
C MET A 361 -10.41 -2.27 -12.24
N THR A 362 -10.86 -3.52 -12.40
CA THR A 362 -10.27 -4.48 -13.33
C THR A 362 -10.40 -4.00 -14.77
N ALA A 363 -11.58 -3.51 -15.19
CA ALA A 363 -11.79 -2.97 -16.53
C ALA A 363 -10.87 -1.79 -16.82
N VAL A 364 -10.67 -0.88 -15.86
CA VAL A 364 -9.71 0.24 -15.96
C VAL A 364 -8.30 -0.30 -16.18
N ALA A 365 -7.87 -1.31 -15.42
CA ALA A 365 -6.55 -1.91 -15.57
C ALA A 365 -6.33 -2.48 -16.99
N TYR A 366 -7.30 -3.22 -17.51
CA TYR A 366 -7.24 -3.75 -18.87
C TYR A 366 -7.23 -2.65 -19.93
N TYR A 367 -8.07 -1.63 -19.78
CA TYR A 367 -8.12 -0.51 -20.71
C TYR A 367 -6.79 0.26 -20.76
N VAL A 368 -6.24 0.63 -19.60
CA VAL A 368 -4.97 1.37 -19.52
C VAL A 368 -3.83 0.55 -20.10
N SER A 369 -3.77 -0.74 -19.78
CA SER A 369 -2.72 -1.61 -20.33
C SER A 369 -2.86 -1.77 -21.84
N TRP A 370 -4.08 -1.94 -22.35
CA TRP A 370 -4.34 -2.00 -23.79
C TRP A 370 -3.94 -0.69 -24.48
N SER A 371 -4.28 0.47 -23.91
CA SER A 371 -3.91 1.80 -24.45
C SER A 371 -2.40 1.94 -24.60
N LYS A 372 -1.64 1.61 -23.54
CA LYS A 372 -0.16 1.65 -23.59
C LYS A 372 0.43 0.72 -24.65
N GLN A 373 -0.20 -0.42 -24.90
CA GLN A 373 0.23 -1.34 -25.96
C GLN A 373 0.00 -0.75 -27.35
N GLN A 374 -1.03 0.07 -27.57
CA GLN A 374 -1.23 0.76 -28.84
C GLN A 374 -0.18 1.87 -29.03
N ASP A 375 0.11 2.64 -27.97
CA ASP A 375 1.12 3.71 -28.02
C ASP A 375 2.53 3.16 -28.34
N ASN A 376 2.90 2.03 -27.73
CA ASN A 376 4.20 1.38 -27.96
C ASN A 376 4.34 0.71 -29.33
N LYS A 377 3.24 0.44 -30.03
CA LYS A 377 3.26 -0.17 -31.37
C LYS A 377 3.54 0.82 -32.51
N SER A 378 3.65 2.12 -32.20
CA SER A 378 4.04 3.15 -33.18
C SER A 378 5.52 3.51 -33.01
N PRO A 379 6.41 2.83 -33.76
CA PRO A 379 7.18 3.54 -34.76
C PRO A 379 7.30 2.70 -36.05
N VAL A 380 6.28 2.74 -36.91
CA VAL A 380 6.42 2.28 -38.30
C VAL A 380 6.34 3.53 -39.18
N GLY A 381 7.53 4.04 -39.55
CA GLY A 381 7.65 5.21 -40.42
C GLY A 381 9.03 5.90 -40.46
N ALA A 382 10.12 5.28 -39.97
CA ALA A 382 11.47 5.84 -40.08
C ALA A 382 12.40 4.92 -40.89
N HIS A 383 11.92 4.44 -42.04
CA HIS A 383 12.74 3.98 -43.16
C HIS A 383 11.99 4.30 -44.45
N SER A 384 12.21 5.51 -44.96
CA SER A 384 12.03 5.86 -46.37
C SER A 384 13.25 6.65 -46.80
#